data_AF-A0A9X4E8C8-F1
#
_entry.id   AF-A0A9X4E8C8-F1
#
_cell.length_a   1.000
_cell.length_b   1.000
_cell.length_c   1.000
_cell.angle_alpha   90.00
_cell.angle_beta   90.00
_cell.angle_gamma   90.00
#
_symmetry.space_group_name_H-M   'P 1'
#
loop_
_entity.id
_entity.type
_entity.pdbx_description
1 polymer ?
#
loop_
_entity_poly.entity_id
_entity_poly.type
_entity_poly.pdbx_seq_one_letter_code
_entity_poly.pdbx_strand_id
1 'polypeptide(L)'
;MIDLEPIVPFRYAAIFAIFIFVVGALLSIDQCIIGNYIEAVIFFINAIIASLSIICYNQKISTNGVLGGAFFILTVVSVTTFLLKSPLTNSDIQSAIPELEELFVKFSLDTMDSTQEENEIAKAGVGACMFQSTIDEMKLTNAMIESKLGPISTLLFSLFQRKSPSEEPKQCLDFYYDLHKARPEYFSSFDISHPVLARIATAIARKS
;
A
#
# COMPACT_ATOMS: atom_id res chain seq x y z
N MET A 1 19.56 -37.74 -16.50
CA MET A 1 20.15 -36.47 -16.07
C MET A 1 20.09 -35.57 -17.30
N ILE A 2 19.19 -34.59 -17.33
CA ILE A 2 18.99 -33.72 -18.50
C ILE A 2 19.98 -32.56 -18.31
N ASP A 3 21.03 -32.53 -19.11
CA ASP A 3 21.92 -31.38 -19.19
C ASP A 3 21.19 -30.24 -19.89
N LEU A 4 20.53 -29.39 -19.10
CA LEU A 4 20.11 -28.07 -19.60
C LEU A 4 21.38 -27.23 -19.77
N GLU A 5 21.68 -26.90 -21.02
CA GLU A 5 22.63 -25.85 -21.36
C GLU A 5 22.17 -24.53 -20.74
N PRO A 6 23.10 -23.69 -20.25
CA PRO A 6 22.75 -22.39 -19.70
C PRO A 6 22.08 -21.54 -20.79
N ILE A 7 20.80 -21.23 -20.57
CA ILE A 7 19.93 -20.48 -21.51
C ILE A 7 20.46 -19.06 -21.75
N VAL A 8 21.28 -18.52 -20.82
CA VAL A 8 21.77 -17.14 -20.85
C VAL A 8 23.26 -17.08 -20.51
N PRO A 9 24.10 -16.37 -21.29
CA PRO A 9 25.51 -16.19 -20.95
C PRO A 9 25.70 -15.45 -19.62
N PHE A 10 26.70 -15.87 -18.83
CA PHE A 10 26.94 -15.34 -17.47
C PHE A 10 27.00 -13.82 -17.36
N ARG A 11 27.55 -13.16 -18.38
CA ARG A 11 27.63 -11.70 -18.44
C ARG A 11 26.25 -11.04 -18.35
N TYR A 12 25.24 -11.58 -19.02
CA TYR A 12 23.90 -11.01 -18.99
C TYR A 12 23.19 -11.26 -17.66
N ALA A 13 23.38 -12.44 -17.05
CA ALA A 13 22.85 -12.72 -15.72
C ALA A 13 23.46 -11.80 -14.65
N ALA A 14 24.77 -11.53 -14.72
CA ALA A 14 25.44 -10.61 -13.81
C ALA A 14 24.96 -9.16 -13.98
N ILE A 15 24.82 -8.69 -15.23
CA ILE A 15 24.28 -7.36 -15.54
C ILE A 15 22.85 -7.23 -14.99
N PHE A 16 22.02 -8.25 -15.20
CA PHE A 16 20.64 -8.26 -14.70
C PHE A 16 20.56 -8.30 -13.17
N ALA A 17 21.43 -9.05 -12.51
CA ALA A 17 21.53 -9.06 -11.05
C ALA A 17 21.97 -7.70 -10.49
N ILE A 18 22.94 -7.03 -11.11
CA ILE A 18 23.37 -5.67 -10.74
C ILE A 18 22.21 -4.69 -10.93
N PHE A 19 21.49 -4.80 -12.06
CA PHE A 19 20.32 -3.97 -12.31
C PHE A 19 19.26 -4.11 -11.22
N ILE A 20 18.87 -5.34 -10.86
CA ILE A 20 17.91 -5.60 -9.78
C ILE A 20 18.40 -5.03 -8.44
N PHE A 21 19.69 -5.20 -8.12
CA PHE A 21 20.27 -4.65 -6.90
C PHE A 21 20.16 -3.12 -6.86
N VAL A 22 20.54 -2.44 -7.95
CA VAL A 22 20.49 -0.97 -8.05
C VAL A 22 19.06 -0.47 -7.90
N VAL A 23 18.08 -1.09 -8.56
CA VAL A 23 16.67 -0.67 -8.43
C VAL A 23 16.19 -0.85 -6.99
N GLY A 24 16.47 -1.99 -6.35
CA GLY A 24 16.08 -2.22 -4.96
C GLY A 24 16.78 -1.28 -3.96
N ALA A 25 18.03 -0.90 -4.20
CA ALA A 25 18.74 0.10 -3.42
C ALA A 25 18.10 1.50 -3.58
N LEU A 26 17.70 1.88 -4.80
CA LEU A 26 16.99 3.14 -5.04
C LEU A 26 15.63 3.18 -4.34
N LEU A 27 14.86 2.07 -4.37
CA LEU A 27 13.59 1.99 -3.63
C LEU A 27 13.80 2.06 -2.10
N SER A 28 14.86 1.44 -1.59
CA SER A 28 15.22 1.55 -0.18
C SER A 28 15.52 3.00 0.23
N ILE A 29 16.25 3.75 -0.60
CA ILE A 29 16.52 5.18 -0.38
C ILE A 29 15.21 5.98 -0.39
N ASP A 30 14.30 5.69 -1.33
CA ASP A 30 12.99 6.36 -1.42
C ASP A 30 12.16 6.16 -0.14
N GLN A 31 12.10 4.93 0.38
CA GLN A 31 11.42 4.64 1.65
C GLN A 31 12.08 5.32 2.86
N CYS A 32 13.41 5.47 2.84
CA CYS A 32 14.12 6.25 3.85
C CYS A 32 13.73 7.74 3.81
N ILE A 33 13.49 8.32 2.62
CA ILE A 33 13.05 9.71 2.47
C ILE A 33 11.62 9.90 3.02
N ILE A 34 10.75 8.91 2.80
CA ILE A 34 9.36 8.91 3.31
C ILE A 34 9.31 8.68 4.85
N GLY A 35 10.40 8.21 5.45
CA GLY A 35 10.49 7.91 6.89
C GLY A 35 10.11 6.47 7.27
N ASN A 36 9.89 5.60 6.29
CA ASN A 36 9.52 4.21 6.47
C ASN A 36 10.75 3.28 6.50
N TYR A 37 11.56 3.39 7.56
CA TYR A 37 12.85 2.68 7.67
C TYR A 37 12.74 1.14 7.63
N ILE A 38 11.65 0.57 8.17
CA ILE A 38 11.45 -0.89 8.16
C ILE A 38 11.28 -1.40 6.72
N GLU A 39 10.48 -0.69 5.90
CA GLU A 39 10.26 -1.04 4.50
C GLU A 39 11.53 -0.84 3.67
N ALA A 40 12.29 0.23 3.95
CA ALA A 40 13.59 0.46 3.33
C ALA A 40 14.55 -0.72 3.53
N VAL A 41 14.61 -1.28 4.74
CA VAL A 41 15.45 -2.44 5.05
C VAL A 41 14.96 -3.69 4.32
N ILE A 42 13.64 -3.91 4.28
CA ILE A 42 13.04 -5.06 3.58
C ILE A 42 13.37 -5.02 2.09
N PHE A 43 13.19 -3.87 1.42
CA PHE A 43 13.52 -3.71 0.00
C PHE A 43 15.00 -3.97 -0.28
N PHE A 44 15.89 -3.45 0.59
CA PHE A 44 17.32 -3.63 0.42
C PHE A 44 17.75 -5.11 0.56
N ILE A 45 17.25 -5.80 1.58
CA ILE A 45 17.52 -7.23 1.79
C ILE A 45 16.99 -8.07 0.62
N ASN A 46 15.77 -7.77 0.14
CA ASN A 46 15.18 -8.44 -1.01
C ASN A 46 16.03 -8.27 -2.28
N ALA A 47 16.55 -7.07 -2.52
CA ALA A 47 17.41 -6.79 -3.66
C ALA A 47 18.68 -7.64 -3.63
N ILE A 48 19.35 -7.73 -2.47
CA ILE A 48 20.56 -8.55 -2.28
C ILE A 48 20.25 -10.02 -2.56
N ILE A 49 19.18 -10.55 -1.96
CA ILE A 49 18.82 -11.97 -2.08
C ILE A 49 18.44 -12.33 -3.52
N ALA A 50 17.71 -11.45 -4.20
CA ALA A 50 17.36 -11.65 -5.61
C ALA A 50 18.58 -11.67 -6.52
N SER A 51 19.49 -10.69 -6.37
CA SER A 51 20.72 -10.62 -7.14
C SER A 51 21.63 -11.82 -6.90
N LEU A 52 21.81 -12.23 -5.64
CA LEU A 52 22.60 -13.42 -5.30
C LEU A 52 21.98 -14.69 -5.87
N SER A 53 20.65 -14.80 -5.87
CA SER A 53 19.96 -15.98 -6.39
C SER A 53 20.13 -16.12 -7.89
N ILE A 54 20.09 -15.02 -8.65
CA ILE A 54 20.36 -15.02 -10.10
C ILE A 54 21.79 -15.50 -10.39
N ILE A 55 22.77 -15.02 -9.61
CA ILE A 55 24.17 -15.42 -9.76
C ILE A 55 24.34 -16.91 -9.41
N CYS A 56 23.77 -17.37 -8.31
CA CYS A 56 23.88 -18.77 -7.86
C CYS A 56 23.20 -19.74 -8.83
N TYR A 57 21.99 -19.40 -9.30
CA TYR A 57 21.26 -20.17 -10.30
C TYR A 57 22.09 -20.37 -11.57
N ASN A 58 22.72 -19.29 -12.04
CA ASN A 58 23.47 -19.34 -13.29
C ASN A 58 24.82 -20.07 -13.16
N GLN A 59 25.42 -20.14 -11.96
CA GLN A 59 26.63 -20.94 -11.72
C GLN A 59 26.36 -22.42 -11.46
N LYS A 60 25.09 -22.87 -11.55
CA LYS A 60 24.67 -24.24 -11.17
C LYS A 60 25.13 -24.62 -9.76
N ILE A 61 25.38 -23.63 -8.90
CA ILE A 61 25.65 -23.88 -7.49
C ILE A 61 24.35 -24.40 -6.93
N SER A 62 24.37 -25.63 -6.40
CA SER A 62 23.21 -26.23 -5.76
C SER A 62 22.75 -25.31 -4.64
N THR A 63 21.72 -24.53 -4.96
CA THR A 63 20.97 -23.75 -3.99
C THR A 63 20.07 -24.74 -3.27
N ASN A 64 20.66 -25.56 -2.40
CA ASN A 64 19.92 -26.33 -1.41
C ASN A 64 18.84 -25.42 -0.81
N GLY A 65 17.63 -25.95 -0.62
CA GLY A 65 16.35 -25.22 -0.48
C GLY A 65 16.25 -24.04 0.49
N VAL A 66 17.32 -23.69 1.19
CA VAL A 66 17.54 -22.46 1.96
C VAL A 66 17.33 -21.20 1.13
N LEU A 67 17.91 -21.09 -0.08
CA LEU A 67 17.76 -19.87 -0.90
C LEU A 67 16.35 -19.76 -1.53
N GLY A 68 15.78 -20.89 -1.97
CA GLY A 68 14.39 -20.93 -2.43
C GLY A 68 13.38 -20.69 -1.29
N GLY A 69 13.67 -21.21 -0.09
CA GLY A 69 12.89 -20.98 1.12
C GLY A 69 12.95 -19.53 1.59
N ALA A 70 14.13 -18.88 1.54
CA ALA A 70 14.27 -17.45 1.81
C ALA A 70 13.42 -16.61 0.85
N PHE A 71 13.41 -16.96 -0.44
CA PHE A 71 12.56 -16.32 -1.45
C PHE A 71 11.07 -16.46 -1.13
N PHE A 72 10.62 -17.67 -0.78
CA PHE A 72 9.22 -17.92 -0.43
C PHE A 72 8.81 -17.15 0.83
N ILE A 73 9.64 -17.20 1.88
CA ILE A 73 9.37 -16.50 3.14
C ILE A 73 9.31 -14.99 2.92
N LEU A 74 10.23 -14.40 2.16
CA LEU A 74 10.22 -12.96 1.90
C LEU A 74 9.04 -12.52 1.04
N THR A 75 8.64 -13.34 0.06
CA THR A 75 7.44 -13.04 -0.76
C THR A 75 6.18 -13.12 0.10
N VAL A 76 6.07 -14.14 0.97
CA VAL A 76 4.95 -14.28 1.91
C VAL A 76 4.94 -13.13 2.93
N VAL A 77 6.09 -12.72 3.46
CA VAL A 77 6.19 -11.59 4.41
C VAL A 77 5.79 -10.29 3.72
N SER A 78 6.30 -9.97 2.54
CA SER A 78 5.91 -8.77 1.80
C SER A 78 4.40 -8.74 1.50
N VAL A 79 3.83 -9.84 1.00
CA VAL A 79 2.39 -9.95 0.74
C VAL A 79 1.57 -9.86 2.02
N THR A 80 2.00 -10.49 3.11
CA THR A 80 1.27 -10.40 4.39
C THR A 80 1.36 -9.02 5.01
N THR A 81 2.52 -8.35 4.99
CA THR A 81 2.60 -6.94 5.44
C THR A 81 1.75 -6.01 4.58
N PHE A 82 1.67 -6.25 3.28
CA PHE A 82 0.80 -5.48 2.39
C PHE A 82 -0.68 -5.72 2.73
N LEU A 83 -1.09 -6.98 2.87
CA LEU A 83 -2.47 -7.34 3.22
C LEU A 83 -2.86 -6.84 4.62
N LEU A 84 -1.95 -6.89 5.59
CA LEU A 84 -2.16 -6.40 6.96
C LEU A 84 -2.21 -4.87 7.04
N LYS A 85 -1.52 -4.15 6.15
CA LYS A 85 -1.60 -2.68 6.05
C LYS A 85 -2.75 -2.20 5.18
N SER A 86 -3.33 -3.08 4.37
CA SER A 86 -4.43 -2.71 3.50
C SER A 86 -5.69 -2.44 4.32
N PRO A 87 -6.38 -1.30 4.13
CA PRO A 87 -7.66 -1.03 4.79
C PRO A 87 -8.74 -2.08 4.47
N LEU A 88 -8.53 -2.90 3.43
CA LEU A 88 -9.37 -4.05 3.06
C LEU A 88 -9.46 -5.16 4.12
N THR A 89 -8.49 -5.30 5.04
CA THR A 89 -8.52 -6.38 6.05
C THR A 89 -9.17 -5.99 7.36
N ASN A 90 -9.48 -4.70 7.56
CA ASN A 90 -10.18 -4.27 8.76
C ASN A 90 -11.69 -4.21 8.49
N SER A 91 -12.40 -5.28 8.86
CA SER A 91 -13.85 -5.41 8.66
C SER A 91 -14.63 -4.22 9.22
N ASP A 92 -14.17 -3.65 10.33
CA ASP A 92 -14.82 -2.52 11.00
C ASP A 92 -14.76 -1.27 10.11
N ILE A 93 -13.65 -1.07 9.40
CA ILE A 93 -13.49 0.05 8.47
C ILE A 93 -14.41 -0.14 7.26
N GLN A 94 -14.45 -1.34 6.68
CA GLN A 94 -15.29 -1.59 5.51
C GLN A 94 -16.78 -1.45 5.81
N SER A 95 -17.25 -1.91 6.98
CA SER A 95 -18.65 -1.72 7.38
C SER A 95 -19.01 -0.26 7.60
N ALA A 96 -18.03 0.60 7.95
CA ALA A 96 -18.26 1.99 8.24
C ALA A 96 -18.37 2.89 7.00
N ILE A 97 -17.82 2.48 5.85
CA ILE A 97 -17.83 3.26 4.59
C ILE A 97 -19.25 3.60 4.10
N PRO A 98 -20.21 2.66 3.98
CA PRO A 98 -21.56 3.01 3.52
C PRO A 98 -22.30 3.94 4.50
N GLU A 99 -22.06 3.79 5.80
CA GLU A 99 -22.63 4.69 6.82
C GLU A 99 -22.01 6.09 6.75
N LEU A 100 -20.70 6.19 6.47
CA LEU A 100 -20.01 7.46 6.22
C LEU A 100 -20.53 8.15 4.96
N GLU A 101 -20.76 7.39 3.89
CA GLU A 101 -21.33 7.93 2.65
C GLU A 101 -22.71 8.56 2.92
N GLU A 102 -23.59 7.86 3.65
CA GLU A 102 -24.90 8.39 4.04
C GLU A 102 -24.77 9.68 4.87
N LEU A 103 -23.83 9.72 5.82
CA LEU A 103 -23.56 10.91 6.64
C LEU A 103 -23.06 12.09 5.82
N PHE A 104 -22.14 11.87 4.87
CA PHE A 104 -21.67 12.94 4.00
C PHE A 104 -22.77 13.45 3.07
N VAL A 105 -23.61 12.58 2.54
CA VAL A 105 -24.78 12.99 1.74
C VAL A 105 -25.72 13.83 2.60
N LYS A 106 -26.06 13.37 3.80
CA LYS A 106 -26.92 14.10 4.73
C LYS A 106 -26.32 15.47 5.10
N PHE A 107 -25.03 15.53 5.37
CA PHE A 107 -24.32 16.78 5.68
C PHE A 107 -24.31 17.74 4.48
N SER A 108 -24.09 17.23 3.26
CA SER A 108 -24.07 18.06 2.05
C SER A 108 -25.43 18.67 1.70
N LEU A 109 -26.51 18.01 2.10
CA LEU A 109 -27.90 18.46 1.91
C LEU A 109 -28.37 19.42 3.01
N ASP A 110 -27.74 19.39 4.18
CA ASP A 110 -28.09 20.25 5.31
C ASP A 110 -27.36 21.61 5.21
N THR A 111 -27.84 22.46 4.30
CA THR A 111 -27.19 23.72 3.95
C THR A 111 -27.38 24.85 4.96
N MET A 112 -28.14 24.65 6.04
CA MET A 112 -28.54 25.76 6.92
C MET A 112 -27.49 26.17 7.96
N ASP A 113 -26.61 25.26 8.38
CA ASP A 113 -25.59 25.54 9.41
C ASP A 113 -24.14 25.26 8.95
N SER A 114 -23.93 24.78 7.71
CA SER A 114 -22.60 24.45 7.17
C SER A 114 -21.94 25.64 6.47
N THR A 115 -20.65 25.83 6.68
CA THR A 115 -19.84 26.75 5.86
C THR A 115 -19.66 26.19 4.44
N GLN A 116 -19.33 27.07 3.48
CA GLN A 116 -19.08 26.66 2.09
C GLN A 116 -17.93 25.65 2.00
N GLU A 117 -16.89 25.82 2.81
CA GLU A 117 -15.73 24.92 2.88
C GLU A 117 -16.10 23.53 3.42
N GLU A 118 -16.88 23.46 4.51
CA GLU A 118 -17.36 22.19 5.07
C GLU A 118 -18.23 21.42 4.06
N ASN A 119 -19.06 22.12 3.28
CA ASN A 119 -19.92 21.50 2.26
C ASN A 119 -19.10 20.99 1.06
N GLU A 120 -18.04 21.69 0.65
CA GLU A 120 -17.11 21.21 -0.37
C GLU A 120 -16.35 19.96 0.10
N ILE A 121 -15.89 19.93 1.36
CA ILE A 121 -15.25 18.76 1.97
C ILE A 121 -16.22 17.58 2.00
N ALA A 122 -17.47 17.79 2.40
CA ALA A 122 -18.48 16.73 2.44
C ALA A 122 -18.78 16.17 1.04
N LYS A 123 -18.94 17.03 0.03
CA LYS A 123 -19.15 16.59 -1.37
C LYS A 123 -17.96 15.83 -1.93
N ALA A 124 -16.74 16.29 -1.64
CA ALA A 124 -15.52 15.56 -2.00
C ALA A 124 -15.44 14.20 -1.27
N GLY A 125 -15.87 14.15 -0.01
CA GLY A 125 -16.01 12.93 0.80
C GLY A 125 -16.98 11.93 0.17
N VAL A 126 -18.18 12.34 -0.25
CA VAL A 126 -19.13 11.48 -0.98
C VAL A 126 -18.47 10.85 -2.20
N GLY A 127 -17.79 11.66 -3.03
CA GLY A 127 -17.07 11.17 -4.19
C GLY A 127 -15.99 10.15 -3.83
N ALA A 128 -15.19 10.45 -2.81
CA ALA A 128 -14.14 9.55 -2.34
C ALA A 128 -14.71 8.21 -1.83
N CYS A 129 -15.82 8.22 -1.10
CA CYS A 129 -16.48 6.99 -0.63
C CYS A 129 -17.04 6.15 -1.77
N MET A 130 -17.70 6.76 -2.76
CA MET A 130 -18.22 6.02 -3.93
C MET A 130 -17.10 5.35 -4.75
N PHE A 131 -15.96 6.03 -4.93
CA PHE A 131 -14.83 5.49 -5.69
C PHE A 131 -13.88 4.64 -4.85
N GLN A 132 -14.06 4.57 -3.53
CA GLN A 132 -13.18 3.83 -2.63
C GLN A 132 -13.12 2.34 -3.01
N SER A 133 -14.25 1.71 -3.34
CA SER A 133 -14.27 0.31 -3.77
C SER A 133 -13.42 0.07 -5.02
N THR A 134 -13.41 1.02 -5.95
CA THR A 134 -12.62 0.93 -7.19
C THR A 134 -11.14 1.16 -6.92
N ILE A 135 -10.80 2.09 -6.02
CA ILE A 135 -9.43 2.33 -5.56
C ILE A 135 -8.89 1.10 -4.83
N ASP A 136 -9.71 0.50 -3.95
CA ASP A 136 -9.35 -0.68 -3.19
C ASP A 136 -9.23 -1.92 -4.09
N GLU A 137 -10.11 -2.11 -5.08
CA GLU A 137 -9.96 -3.15 -6.09
C GLU A 137 -8.69 -2.96 -6.93
N MET A 138 -8.36 -1.74 -7.33
CA MET A 138 -7.10 -1.45 -8.00
C MET A 138 -5.92 -1.81 -7.09
N LYS A 139 -5.92 -1.40 -5.81
CA LYS A 139 -4.86 -1.75 -4.85
C LYS A 139 -4.75 -3.26 -4.64
N LEU A 140 -5.88 -3.97 -4.55
CA LEU A 140 -5.91 -5.43 -4.39
C LEU A 140 -5.41 -6.15 -5.65
N THR A 141 -5.79 -5.66 -6.83
CA THR A 141 -5.31 -6.18 -8.11
C THR A 141 -3.80 -5.97 -8.22
N ASN A 142 -3.31 -4.80 -7.82
CA ASN A 142 -1.88 -4.51 -7.76
C ASN A 142 -1.15 -5.45 -6.79
N ALA A 143 -1.72 -5.69 -5.61
CA ALA A 143 -1.20 -6.64 -4.62
C ALA A 143 -1.19 -8.09 -5.11
N MET A 144 -2.22 -8.50 -5.85
CA MET A 144 -2.31 -9.83 -6.45
C MET A 144 -1.30 -10.01 -7.57
N ILE A 145 -1.09 -8.99 -8.40
CA ILE A 145 -0.02 -8.95 -9.40
C ILE A 145 1.33 -9.08 -8.70
N GLU A 146 1.54 -8.34 -7.61
CA GLU A 146 2.75 -8.39 -6.79
C GLU A 146 3.01 -9.79 -6.19
N SER A 147 1.96 -10.41 -5.65
CA SER A 147 2.00 -11.78 -5.11
C SER A 147 2.28 -12.84 -6.17
N LYS A 148 1.71 -12.70 -7.38
CA LYS A 148 1.86 -13.69 -8.46
C LYS A 148 3.17 -13.58 -9.22
N LEU A 149 3.72 -12.38 -9.41
CA LEU A 149 4.95 -12.16 -10.17
C LEU A 149 6.20 -11.95 -9.29
N GLY A 150 6.03 -11.90 -7.96
CA GLY A 150 7.12 -11.88 -6.99
C GLY A 150 7.88 -10.54 -6.93
N PRO A 151 9.01 -10.48 -6.21
CA PRO A 151 9.73 -9.24 -5.87
C PRO A 151 10.16 -8.39 -7.08
N ILE A 152 10.40 -9.03 -8.23
CA ILE A 152 10.77 -8.37 -9.48
C ILE A 152 9.60 -7.55 -10.04
N SER A 153 8.37 -8.00 -9.84
CA SER A 153 7.19 -7.25 -10.26
C SER A 153 6.89 -6.08 -9.33
N THR A 154 7.10 -6.19 -8.03
CA THR A 154 7.03 -5.04 -7.11
C THR A 154 7.95 -3.92 -7.58
N LEU A 155 9.18 -4.28 -7.97
CA LEU A 155 10.17 -3.35 -8.52
C LEU A 155 9.71 -2.72 -9.85
N LEU A 156 9.19 -3.51 -10.79
CA LEU A 156 8.66 -2.97 -12.06
C LEU A 156 7.41 -2.12 -11.85
N PHE A 157 6.51 -2.53 -10.96
CA PHE A 157 5.23 -1.91 -10.74
C PHE A 157 5.35 -0.57 -10.00
N SER A 158 6.23 -0.50 -9.01
CA SER A 158 6.61 0.76 -8.35
C SER A 158 7.25 1.78 -9.32
N LEU A 159 7.92 1.31 -10.39
CA LEU A 159 8.43 2.19 -11.46
C LEU A 159 7.32 2.73 -12.38
N PHE A 160 6.26 1.95 -12.62
CA PHE A 160 5.14 2.35 -13.48
C PHE A 160 4.04 3.14 -12.75
N GLN A 161 3.87 2.96 -11.43
CA GLN A 161 2.86 3.65 -10.61
C GLN A 161 3.42 4.82 -9.80
N ARG A 162 4.49 5.45 -10.28
CA ARG A 162 5.07 6.65 -9.68
C ARG A 162 4.15 7.87 -9.84
N LYS A 163 2.96 7.83 -9.23
CA LYS A 163 2.22 9.04 -8.88
C LYS A 163 2.88 9.63 -7.66
N SER A 164 3.09 10.95 -7.68
CA SER A 164 3.62 11.69 -6.54
C SER A 164 2.78 11.37 -5.28
N PRO A 165 3.39 11.22 -4.08
CA PRO A 165 2.62 11.09 -2.84
C PRO A 165 1.67 12.28 -2.58
N SER A 166 1.87 13.41 -3.27
CA SER A 166 0.95 14.56 -3.26
C SER A 166 -0.27 14.40 -4.17
N GLU A 167 -0.35 13.33 -4.97
CA GLU A 167 -1.43 13.05 -5.92
C GLU A 167 -2.21 11.77 -5.58
N GLU A 168 -1.92 11.14 -4.44
CA GLU A 168 -2.77 10.07 -3.95
C GLU A 168 -4.16 10.67 -3.63
N PRO A 169 -5.23 10.15 -4.26
CA PRO A 169 -6.56 10.63 -3.96
C PRO A 169 -6.85 10.34 -2.48
N LYS A 170 -7.24 11.39 -1.74
CA LYS A 170 -7.72 11.25 -0.36
C LYS A 170 -8.80 10.18 -0.29
N GLN A 171 -8.71 9.32 0.71
CA GLN A 171 -9.66 8.23 0.93
C GLN A 171 -10.87 8.75 1.70
N CYS A 172 -11.99 8.01 1.63
CA CYS A 172 -13.23 8.33 2.35
C CYS A 172 -12.99 8.66 3.84
N LEU A 173 -12.11 7.92 4.52
CA LEU A 173 -11.77 8.16 5.92
C LEU A 173 -10.98 9.44 6.18
N ASP A 174 -10.16 9.88 5.22
CA ASP A 174 -9.40 11.13 5.36
C ASP A 174 -10.37 12.32 5.43
N PHE A 175 -11.41 12.31 4.60
CA PHE A 175 -12.48 13.30 4.65
C PHE A 175 -13.30 13.22 5.95
N TYR A 176 -13.48 12.01 6.50
CA TYR A 176 -14.14 11.87 7.80
C TYR A 176 -13.31 12.54 8.89
N TYR A 177 -12.00 12.31 8.94
CA TYR A 177 -11.14 12.95 9.94
C TYR A 177 -11.11 14.48 9.79
N ASP A 178 -11.04 14.98 8.56
CA ASP A 178 -11.07 16.41 8.28
C ASP A 178 -12.39 17.05 8.75
N LEU A 179 -13.53 16.43 8.41
CA LEU A 179 -14.85 16.96 8.76
C LEU A 179 -15.20 16.74 10.24
N HIS A 180 -14.75 15.63 10.84
CA HIS A 180 -14.90 15.34 12.27
C HIS A 180 -14.16 16.36 13.13
N LYS A 181 -12.99 16.83 12.67
CA LYS A 181 -12.25 17.90 13.35
C LYS A 181 -13.04 19.22 13.37
N ALA A 182 -13.76 19.53 12.28
CA ALA A 182 -14.55 20.75 12.18
C ALA A 182 -15.90 20.64 12.93
N ARG A 183 -16.58 19.50 12.82
CA ARG A 183 -17.95 19.27 13.30
C ARG A 183 -18.10 17.89 13.98
N PRO A 184 -17.43 17.65 15.11
CA PRO A 184 -17.47 16.35 15.78
C PRO A 184 -18.89 15.98 16.24
N GLU A 185 -19.73 16.95 16.57
CA GLU A 185 -21.12 16.74 17.00
C GLU A 185 -21.97 16.00 15.96
N TYR A 186 -21.70 16.22 14.67
CA TYR A 186 -22.44 15.61 13.57
C TYR A 186 -22.19 14.10 13.45
N PHE A 187 -21.04 13.64 13.96
CA PHE A 187 -20.62 12.25 13.91
C PHE A 187 -20.86 11.50 15.22
N SER A 188 -21.49 12.12 16.22
CA SER A 188 -21.70 11.53 17.54
C SER A 188 -22.37 10.14 17.52
N SER A 189 -23.40 9.95 16.69
CA SER A 189 -24.05 8.64 16.53
C SER A 189 -23.15 7.61 15.83
N PHE A 190 -22.37 8.07 14.86
CA PHE A 190 -21.42 7.25 14.12
C PHE A 190 -20.26 6.80 14.99
N ASP A 191 -19.72 7.70 15.80
CA ASP A 191 -18.63 7.45 16.73
C ASP A 191 -18.99 6.42 17.81
N ILE A 192 -20.26 6.35 18.21
CA ILE A 192 -20.77 5.34 19.13
C ILE A 192 -20.77 3.96 18.47
N SER A 193 -21.21 3.87 17.21
CA SER A 193 -21.23 2.63 16.44
C SER A 193 -19.82 2.17 16.02
N HIS A 194 -18.91 3.12 15.79
CA HIS A 194 -17.55 2.87 15.30
C HIS A 194 -16.48 3.48 16.23
N PRO A 195 -16.36 2.99 17.49
CA PRO A 195 -15.52 3.61 18.51
C PRO A 195 -14.02 3.58 18.19
N VAL A 196 -13.59 2.65 17.34
CA VAL A 196 -12.19 2.58 16.87
C VAL A 196 -11.87 3.77 15.97
N LEU A 197 -12.76 4.10 15.04
CA LEU A 197 -12.59 5.24 14.12
C LEU A 197 -12.62 6.56 14.88
N ALA A 198 -13.54 6.72 15.84
CA ALA A 198 -13.62 7.90 16.68
C ALA A 198 -12.34 8.15 17.49
N ARG A 199 -11.73 7.07 18.03
CA ARG A 199 -10.43 7.18 18.74
C ARG A 199 -9.32 7.65 17.83
N ILE A 200 -9.28 7.16 16.59
CA ILE A 200 -8.28 7.56 15.60
C ILE A 200 -8.49 9.03 15.22
N ALA A 201 -9.73 9.44 14.91
CA ALA A 201 -10.08 10.82 14.60
C ALA A 201 -9.64 11.78 15.72
N THR A 202 -9.96 11.43 16.96
CA THR A 202 -9.57 12.22 18.15
C THR A 202 -8.05 12.29 18.32
N ALA A 203 -7.32 11.20 18.04
CA ALA A 203 -5.86 11.17 18.14
C ALA A 203 -5.19 12.03 17.05
N ILE A 204 -5.76 12.06 15.84
CA ILE A 204 -5.30 12.91 14.74
C ILE A 204 -5.53 14.38 15.07
N ALA A 205 -6.73 14.74 15.56
CA ALA A 205 -7.07 16.11 15.92
C ALA A 205 -6.15 16.70 17.01
N ARG A 206 -5.62 15.87 17.93
CA ARG A 206 -4.66 16.32 18.96
C ARG A 206 -3.25 16.57 18.46
N LYS A 207 -2.88 16.05 17.29
CA LYS A 207 -1.51 16.18 16.73
C LYS A 207 -1.35 17.37 15.80
N SER A 208 -2.46 17.93 15.30
CA SER A 208 -2.50 19.09 14.40
C SER A 208 -2.70 20.39 15.14
#